data_AF-A0A2V9WV40-F1
#
_entry.id   AF-A0A2V9WV40-F1
#
_cell.length_a   1.000
_cell.length_b   1.000
_cell.length_c   1.000
_cell.angle_alpha   90.00
_cell.angle_beta   90.00
_cell.angle_gamma   90.00
#
_symmetry.space_group_name_H-M   'P 1'
#
loop_
_entity.id
_entity.type
_entity.pdbx_description
1 polymer ?
#
loop_
_entity_poly.entity_id
_entity_poly.type
_entity_poly.pdbx_seq_one_letter_code
_entity_poly.pdbx_strand_id
1 'polypeptide(L)'
;MALVSILLVLGFSLNLFGGPPVAMNYLLELSIQVTDPKNTTQTHFVIPPPAGSPSTPWATNQYATLGINDYYPVYMDPPANPYRGFSVIHVKSRTAHNFTLGDLFAVWGQPLGQNDTVGFQAESPSVSWSMCVGVGANTLTPGLWAQQPLVADTVILLSYDHACL
;
A
#
# COMPACT_ATOMS: atom_id res chain seq x y z
N MET A 1 -29.76 -46.61 -47.02
CA MET A 1 -29.43 -45.96 -45.73
C MET A 1 -28.12 -45.21 -45.90
N ALA A 2 -28.17 -43.89 -46.05
CA ALA A 2 -26.98 -43.05 -46.16
C ALA A 2 -26.74 -42.38 -44.80
N LEU A 3 -25.59 -42.66 -44.18
CA LEU A 3 -25.15 -42.00 -42.95
C LEU A 3 -24.52 -40.65 -43.33
N VAL A 4 -25.15 -39.56 -42.94
CA VAL A 4 -24.56 -38.21 -43.04
C VAL A 4 -23.86 -37.92 -41.72
N SER A 5 -22.53 -38.00 -41.71
CA SER A 5 -21.71 -37.60 -40.59
C SER A 5 -21.61 -36.07 -40.54
N ILE A 6 -22.28 -35.46 -39.57
CA ILE A 6 -22.15 -34.03 -39.26
C ILE A 6 -20.92 -33.87 -38.36
N LEU A 7 -19.82 -33.35 -38.92
CA LEU A 7 -18.67 -32.92 -38.14
C LEU A 7 -18.96 -31.51 -37.57
N LEU A 8 -19.37 -31.45 -36.31
CA LEU A 8 -19.57 -30.19 -35.59
C LEU A 8 -18.20 -29.65 -35.16
N VAL A 9 -17.61 -28.76 -35.96
CA VAL A 9 -16.40 -28.03 -35.57
C VAL A 9 -16.79 -26.94 -34.59
N LEU A 10 -16.73 -27.25 -33.30
CA LEU A 10 -16.78 -26.24 -32.24
C LEU A 10 -15.48 -25.43 -32.29
N GLY A 11 -15.54 -24.27 -32.93
CA GLY A 11 -14.48 -23.27 -32.88
C GLY A 11 -14.37 -22.70 -31.47
N PHE A 12 -13.55 -23.33 -30.63
CA PHE A 12 -13.06 -22.70 -29.41
C PHE A 12 -12.02 -21.66 -29.80
N SER A 13 -12.42 -20.39 -29.83
CA SER A 13 -11.48 -19.27 -29.89
C SER A 13 -10.69 -19.26 -28.57
N LEU A 14 -9.50 -19.86 -28.57
CA LEU A 14 -8.52 -19.65 -27.49
C LEU A 14 -8.13 -18.17 -27.53
N ASN A 15 -8.61 -17.39 -26.57
CA ASN A 15 -8.08 -16.07 -26.27
C ASN A 15 -6.64 -16.25 -25.75
N LEU A 16 -5.66 -16.38 -26.65
CA LEU A 16 -4.26 -16.66 -26.30
C LEU A 16 -3.48 -15.44 -25.79
N PHE A 17 -4.12 -14.30 -25.57
CA PHE A 17 -3.44 -13.08 -25.12
C PHE A 17 -4.29 -12.26 -24.14
N GLY A 18 -4.78 -12.91 -23.09
CA GLY A 18 -5.13 -12.19 -21.86
C GLY A 18 -3.90 -12.18 -20.96
N GLY A 19 -3.33 -11.00 -20.68
CA GLY A 19 -2.37 -10.88 -19.58
C GLY A 19 -2.97 -11.47 -18.29
N PRO A 20 -2.15 -11.83 -17.28
CA PRO A 20 -2.67 -12.42 -16.05
C PRO A 20 -3.83 -11.57 -15.52
N PRO A 21 -5.00 -12.16 -15.23
CA PRO A 21 -6.17 -11.40 -14.85
C PRO A 21 -5.85 -10.58 -13.60
N VAL A 22 -6.10 -9.28 -13.65
CA VAL A 22 -5.93 -8.38 -12.51
C VAL A 22 -7.18 -8.54 -11.64
N ALA A 23 -7.02 -9.13 -10.45
CA ALA A 23 -8.12 -9.35 -9.51
C ALA A 23 -8.34 -8.14 -8.58
N MET A 24 -7.27 -7.38 -8.31
CA MET A 24 -7.30 -6.17 -7.49
C MET A 24 -6.47 -5.08 -8.17
N ASN A 25 -7.00 -3.85 -8.21
CA ASN A 25 -6.29 -2.68 -8.72
C ASN A 25 -6.92 -1.42 -8.12
N TYR A 26 -6.27 -0.85 -7.10
CA TYR A 26 -6.71 0.39 -6.49
C TYR A 26 -5.54 1.14 -5.85
N LEU A 27 -5.81 2.39 -5.50
CA LEU A 27 -4.87 3.30 -4.88
C LEU A 27 -5.34 3.70 -3.50
N LEU A 28 -4.39 4.09 -2.67
CA LEU A 28 -4.62 4.77 -1.41
C LEU A 28 -3.43 5.69 -1.10
N GLU A 29 -3.58 6.55 -0.11
CA GLU A 29 -2.58 7.56 0.24
C GLU A 29 -1.96 7.28 1.61
N LEU A 30 -0.65 7.50 1.71
CA LEU A 30 0.10 7.45 2.97
C LEU A 30 0.79 8.78 3.22
N SER A 31 0.50 9.40 4.35
CA SER A 31 1.21 10.58 4.86
C SER A 31 1.94 10.19 6.14
N ILE A 32 3.21 10.59 6.26
CA ILE A 32 4.00 10.38 7.47
C ILE A 32 4.54 11.74 7.91
N GLN A 33 4.17 12.12 9.13
CA GLN A 33 4.38 13.45 9.67
C GLN A 33 5.09 13.33 11.01
N VAL A 34 6.20 14.07 11.14
CA VAL A 34 6.94 14.20 12.40
C VAL A 34 6.80 15.64 12.86
N THR A 35 6.07 15.84 13.96
CA THR A 35 5.96 17.12 14.62
C THR A 35 6.98 17.19 15.76
N ASP A 36 7.70 18.31 15.88
CA ASP A 36 8.64 18.50 16.98
C ASP A 36 7.86 18.65 18.30
N PRO A 37 8.07 17.75 19.29
CA PRO A 37 7.36 17.83 20.57
C PRO A 37 7.64 19.11 21.37
N LYS A 38 8.77 19.77 21.09
CA LYS A 38 9.16 21.03 21.73
C LYS A 38 8.65 22.26 20.97
N ASN A 39 8.27 22.08 19.71
CA ASN A 39 7.74 23.13 18.85
C ASN A 39 6.68 22.57 17.88
N THR A 40 5.47 22.39 18.39
CA THR A 40 4.33 21.77 17.69
C THR A 40 3.86 22.51 16.44
N THR A 41 4.45 23.68 16.13
CA THR A 41 4.16 24.46 14.92
C THR A 41 4.99 24.02 13.71
N GLN A 42 5.98 23.13 13.90
CA GLN A 42 6.80 22.59 12.82
C GLN A 42 6.50 21.11 12.61
N THR A 43 5.88 20.81 11.46
CA THR A 43 5.66 19.44 10.98
C THR A 43 6.54 19.19 9.76
N HIS A 44 7.32 18.11 9.82
CA HIS A 44 8.13 17.62 8.72
C HIS A 44 7.50 16.35 8.13
N PHE A 45 7.54 16.22 6.81
CA PHE A 45 7.14 14.98 6.16
C PHE A 45 8.31 14.01 6.07
N VAL A 46 8.08 12.77 6.48
CA VAL A 46 8.94 11.66 6.04
C VAL A 46 8.44 11.25 4.66
N ILE A 47 9.34 11.28 3.67
CA ILE A 47 9.03 10.95 2.29
C ILE A 47 9.55 9.52 2.02
N PRO A 48 8.67 8.51 1.88
CA PRO A 48 9.08 7.18 1.51
C PRO A 48 9.81 7.17 0.15
N PRO A 49 10.94 6.45 0.01
CA PRO A 49 11.45 6.10 -1.31
C PRO A 49 10.47 5.17 -2.02
N PRO A 50 10.50 5.10 -3.36
CA PRO A 50 9.78 4.07 -4.10
C PRO A 50 10.20 2.66 -3.65
N ALA A 51 9.24 1.74 -3.55
CA ALA A 51 9.47 0.38 -3.06
C ALA A 51 8.51 -0.59 -3.75
N GLY A 52 8.96 -1.81 -4.06
CA GLY A 52 8.09 -2.84 -4.65
C GLY A 52 7.90 -2.74 -6.17
N SER A 53 8.73 -1.96 -6.87
CA SER A 53 8.65 -1.80 -8.33
C SER A 53 9.81 -2.52 -9.04
N PRO A 54 9.76 -2.75 -10.36
CA PRO A 54 10.86 -3.43 -11.08
C PRO A 54 12.22 -2.72 -10.97
N SER A 55 12.21 -1.40 -10.73
CA SER A 55 13.43 -0.60 -10.56
C SER A 55 13.82 -0.39 -9.10
N THR A 56 13.01 -0.86 -8.14
CA THR A 56 13.28 -0.71 -6.70
C THR A 56 13.13 -2.02 -5.94
N PRO A 57 14.17 -2.46 -5.22
CA PRO A 57 14.10 -3.71 -4.47
C PRO A 57 13.02 -3.66 -3.39
N TRP A 58 12.54 -4.83 -2.99
CA TRP A 58 11.66 -5.02 -1.84
C TRP A 58 12.33 -5.91 -0.79
N ALA A 59 12.09 -5.62 0.48
CA ALA A 59 12.74 -6.34 1.58
C ALA A 59 12.11 -7.72 1.89
N THR A 60 10.92 -8.00 1.37
CA THR A 60 10.19 -9.26 1.59
C THR A 60 9.73 -9.91 0.28
N ASN A 61 9.75 -11.24 0.21
CA ASN A 61 9.23 -12.00 -0.94
C ASN A 61 7.90 -12.73 -0.65
N GLN A 62 7.29 -12.49 0.52
CA GLN A 62 6.14 -13.28 1.02
C GLN A 62 4.99 -13.41 0.02
N TYR A 63 4.67 -12.33 -0.72
CA TYR A 63 3.59 -12.29 -1.69
C TYR A 63 4.05 -11.91 -3.10
N ALA A 64 5.35 -12.02 -3.40
CA ALA A 64 5.90 -11.59 -4.69
C ALA A 64 5.24 -12.29 -5.89
N THR A 65 4.78 -13.53 -5.73
CA THR A 65 4.08 -14.30 -6.77
C THR A 65 2.71 -13.72 -7.15
N LEU A 66 2.07 -12.98 -6.24
CA LEU A 66 0.79 -12.31 -6.47
C LEU A 66 0.93 -11.01 -7.29
N GLY A 67 2.15 -10.50 -7.40
CA GLY A 67 2.50 -9.28 -8.12
C GLY A 67 2.17 -9.34 -9.61
N ILE A 68 2.28 -8.22 -10.35
CA ILE A 68 1.99 -8.18 -11.79
C ILE A 68 3.08 -7.37 -12.49
N ASN A 69 3.59 -7.85 -13.63
CA ASN A 69 4.64 -7.19 -14.42
C ASN A 69 5.88 -6.83 -13.57
N ASP A 70 6.34 -7.76 -12.74
CA ASP A 70 7.49 -7.63 -11.83
C ASP A 70 7.34 -6.57 -10.72
N TYR A 71 6.13 -6.04 -10.50
CA TYR A 71 5.80 -5.31 -9.29
C TYR A 71 5.43 -6.29 -8.18
N TYR A 72 5.80 -5.97 -6.94
CA TYR A 72 5.19 -6.57 -5.75
C TYR A 72 3.69 -6.20 -5.70
N PRO A 73 2.78 -7.01 -5.14
CA PRO A 73 1.35 -6.68 -5.17
C PRO A 73 0.95 -5.42 -4.39
N VAL A 74 1.80 -4.96 -3.47
CA VAL A 74 1.67 -3.70 -2.73
C VAL A 74 2.96 -2.92 -2.92
N TYR A 75 2.90 -1.74 -3.53
CA TYR A 75 4.10 -0.95 -3.86
C TYR A 75 3.85 0.55 -3.77
N MET A 76 4.92 1.33 -3.75
CA MET A 76 4.90 2.80 -3.76
C MET A 76 5.66 3.35 -4.95
N ASP A 77 5.06 4.35 -5.61
CA ASP A 77 5.69 5.12 -6.67
C ASP A 77 6.77 6.07 -6.11
N PRO A 78 7.64 6.61 -6.98
CA PRO A 78 8.48 7.75 -6.62
C PRO A 78 7.61 8.91 -6.10
N PRO A 79 8.05 9.63 -5.06
CA PRO A 79 7.29 10.75 -4.53
C PRO A 79 7.12 11.84 -5.60
N ALA A 80 5.95 12.50 -5.58
CA ALA A 80 5.72 13.65 -6.44
C ALA A 80 6.78 14.75 -6.19
N ASN A 81 7.14 15.48 -7.24
CA ASN A 81 8.02 16.64 -7.15
C ASN A 81 7.30 17.90 -7.69
N PRO A 82 6.95 18.88 -6.85
CA PRO A 82 7.20 18.94 -5.41
C PRO A 82 6.36 17.93 -4.62
N TYR A 83 6.84 17.56 -3.43
CA TYR A 83 6.12 16.62 -2.56
C TYR A 83 4.80 17.24 -2.07
N ARG A 84 3.71 16.48 -2.17
CA ARG A 84 2.34 16.97 -1.90
C ARG A 84 1.85 16.63 -0.49
N GLY A 85 2.72 16.12 0.37
CA GLY A 85 2.36 15.71 1.73
C GLY A 85 1.95 14.24 1.88
N PHE A 86 1.91 13.48 0.77
CA PHE A 86 1.59 12.05 0.78
C PHE A 86 2.30 11.30 -0.35
N SER A 87 2.46 9.98 -0.15
CA SER A 87 2.87 9.01 -1.15
C SER A 87 1.67 8.17 -1.59
N VAL A 88 1.66 7.79 -2.86
CA VAL A 88 0.62 6.92 -3.44
C VAL A 88 1.06 5.47 -3.27
N ILE A 89 0.18 4.67 -2.67
CA ILE A 89 0.32 3.22 -2.59
C ILE A 89 -0.55 2.59 -3.67
N HIS A 90 0.01 1.62 -4.37
CA HIS A 90 -0.71 0.77 -5.31
C HIS A 90 -0.94 -0.60 -4.71
N VAL A 91 -2.18 -1.09 -4.81
CA VAL A 91 -2.50 -2.49 -4.57
C VAL A 91 -2.94 -3.10 -5.90
N LYS A 92 -2.06 -3.94 -6.47
CA LYS A 92 -2.26 -4.57 -7.77
C LYS A 92 -1.87 -6.03 -7.74
N SER A 93 -2.86 -6.92 -7.77
CA SER A 93 -2.64 -8.35 -7.51
C SER A 93 -3.37 -9.24 -8.51
N ARG A 94 -2.76 -10.40 -8.80
CA ARG A 94 -3.35 -11.50 -9.58
C ARG A 94 -4.50 -12.21 -8.84
N THR A 95 -4.61 -12.03 -7.53
CA THR A 95 -5.61 -12.71 -6.70
C THR A 95 -6.14 -11.77 -5.63
N ALA A 96 -7.43 -11.93 -5.28
CA ALA A 96 -8.03 -11.25 -4.15
C ALA A 96 -7.30 -11.66 -2.85
N HIS A 97 -6.75 -10.68 -2.14
CA HIS A 97 -6.01 -10.87 -0.90
C HIS A 97 -6.18 -9.65 0.01
N ASN A 98 -6.28 -9.85 1.31
CA ASN A 98 -6.46 -8.76 2.27
C ASN A 98 -5.10 -8.22 2.71
N PHE A 99 -4.46 -7.43 1.84
CA PHE A 99 -3.19 -6.78 2.18
C PHE A 99 -3.37 -5.75 3.31
N THR A 100 -2.33 -5.61 4.12
CA THR A 100 -2.31 -4.67 5.24
C THR A 100 -1.18 -3.64 5.12
N LEU A 101 -1.23 -2.61 5.98
CA LEU A 101 -0.14 -1.65 6.12
C LEU A 101 1.16 -2.32 6.55
N GLY A 102 1.08 -3.41 7.32
CA GLY A 102 2.24 -4.23 7.67
C GLY A 102 2.91 -4.85 6.44
N ASP A 103 2.13 -5.32 5.46
CA ASP A 103 2.69 -5.87 4.22
C ASP A 103 3.46 -4.81 3.43
N LEU A 104 2.93 -3.57 3.37
CA LEU A 104 3.64 -2.45 2.76
C LEU A 104 4.95 -2.13 3.48
N PHE A 105 4.94 -2.05 4.81
CA PHE A 105 6.14 -1.75 5.59
C PHE A 105 7.18 -2.88 5.53
N ALA A 106 6.74 -4.13 5.36
CA ALA A 106 7.63 -5.26 5.07
C ALA A 106 8.27 -5.16 3.68
N VAL A 107 7.57 -4.62 2.67
CA VAL A 107 8.14 -4.32 1.35
C VAL A 107 9.16 -3.20 1.44
N TRP A 108 8.83 -2.12 2.15
CA TRP A 108 9.71 -0.98 2.38
C TRP A 108 10.92 -1.34 3.28
N GLY A 109 10.77 -2.31 4.18
CA GLY A 109 11.81 -2.71 5.13
C GLY A 109 11.99 -1.71 6.28
N GLN A 110 10.93 -1.00 6.66
CA GLN A 110 10.92 -0.05 7.77
C GLN A 110 10.06 -0.56 8.94
N PRO A 111 10.37 -0.20 10.19
CA PRO A 111 9.52 -0.53 11.32
C PRO A 111 8.20 0.25 11.25
N LEU A 112 7.15 -0.36 11.79
CA LEU A 112 5.81 0.21 11.92
C LEU A 112 5.26 -0.11 13.31
N GLY A 113 5.00 0.93 14.10
CA GLY A 113 4.44 0.76 15.42
C GLY A 113 4.43 2.05 16.24
N GLN A 114 3.60 2.06 17.28
CA GLN A 114 3.43 3.20 18.18
C GLN A 114 4.74 3.67 18.82
N ASN A 115 5.68 2.75 19.04
CA ASN A 115 6.97 3.02 19.67
C ASN A 115 8.11 3.29 18.68
N ASP A 116 7.98 2.82 17.44
CA ASP A 116 8.98 2.98 16.38
C ASP A 116 8.29 2.88 15.03
N THR A 117 8.24 4.01 14.32
CA THR A 117 7.76 4.08 12.95
C THR A 117 8.85 4.73 12.11
N VAL A 118 9.22 4.11 11.00
CA VAL A 118 10.27 4.57 10.07
C VAL A 118 11.62 4.87 10.74
N GLY A 119 11.93 4.21 11.86
CA GLY A 119 13.16 4.38 12.63
C GLY A 119 13.11 5.56 13.62
N PHE A 120 11.98 6.26 13.71
CA PHE A 120 11.77 7.32 14.70
C PHE A 120 11.15 6.73 15.95
N GLN A 121 11.94 6.65 17.02
CA GLN A 121 11.51 6.06 18.29
C GLN A 121 10.70 7.06 19.12
N ALA A 122 9.73 6.55 19.87
CA ALA A 122 9.02 7.33 20.87
C ALA A 122 9.98 7.80 21.97
N GLU A 123 10.03 9.12 22.20
CA GLU A 123 10.87 9.71 23.24
C GLU A 123 10.32 9.44 24.66
N SER A 124 9.00 9.29 24.80
CA SER A 124 8.34 9.03 26.09
C SER A 124 6.92 8.49 25.90
N PRO A 125 6.26 7.94 26.95
CA PRO A 125 4.86 7.52 26.86
C PRO A 125 3.87 8.65 26.50
N SER A 126 4.24 9.91 26.74
CA SER A 126 3.46 11.10 26.38
C SER A 126 3.70 11.61 24.96
N VAL A 127 4.75 11.11 24.28
CA VAL A 127 5.15 11.51 22.92
C VAL A 127 5.32 10.22 22.12
N SER A 128 4.26 9.82 21.43
CA SER A 128 4.23 8.55 20.68
C SER A 128 3.66 8.75 19.29
N TRP A 129 3.81 7.73 18.45
CA TRP A 129 3.16 7.74 17.15
C TRP A 129 1.68 7.41 17.26
N SER A 130 0.86 8.17 16.55
CA SER A 130 -0.53 7.82 16.25
C SER A 130 -0.66 7.39 14.81
N MET A 131 -1.60 6.49 14.57
CA MET A 131 -2.01 6.11 13.24
C MET A 131 -3.49 6.43 13.06
N CYS A 132 -3.80 7.15 11.99
CA CYS A 132 -5.14 7.57 11.66
C CYS A 132 -5.52 7.14 10.26
N VAL A 133 -6.77 6.72 10.07
CA VAL A 133 -7.29 6.24 8.78
C VAL A 133 -8.66 6.84 8.53
N GLY A 134 -8.92 7.21 7.27
CA GLY A 134 -10.21 7.74 6.84
C GLY A 134 -10.29 7.87 5.33
N VAL A 135 -11.37 8.44 4.81
CA VAL A 135 -11.58 8.74 3.38
C VAL A 135 -11.32 10.22 3.07
N GLY A 136 -10.64 10.91 3.98
CA GLY A 136 -10.33 12.34 3.95
C GLY A 136 -9.95 12.86 5.33
N ALA A 137 -9.31 14.04 5.37
CA ALA A 137 -8.74 14.61 6.59
C ALA A 137 -9.74 14.76 7.76
N ASN A 138 -11.02 15.01 7.48
CA ASN A 138 -12.05 15.21 8.51
C ASN A 138 -12.72 13.91 9.00
N THR A 139 -12.29 12.76 8.49
CA THR A 139 -12.89 11.45 8.81
C THR A 139 -11.89 10.49 9.47
N LEU A 140 -10.77 11.04 9.93
CA LEU A 140 -9.67 10.28 10.48
C LEU A 140 -10.07 9.65 11.82
N THR A 141 -9.91 8.35 11.92
CA THR A 141 -10.13 7.55 13.13
C THR A 141 -8.88 6.73 13.45
N PRO A 142 -8.67 6.31 14.72
CA PRO A 142 -7.53 5.47 15.07
C PRO A 142 -7.46 4.20 14.21
N GLY A 143 -6.28 3.96 13.62
CA GLY A 143 -6.02 2.80 12.76
C GLY A 143 -5.52 1.57 13.51
N LEU A 144 -5.44 0.45 12.79
CA LEU A 144 -5.04 -0.86 13.34
C LEU A 144 -3.56 -1.21 13.14
N TRP A 145 -2.68 -0.22 12.95
CA TRP A 145 -1.24 -0.42 12.75
C TRP A 145 -0.93 -1.42 11.64
N ALA A 146 -0.03 -2.37 11.87
CA ALA A 146 0.35 -3.41 10.91
C ALA A 146 -0.84 -4.26 10.41
N GLN A 147 -1.94 -4.30 11.15
CA GLN A 147 -3.15 -5.06 10.78
C GLN A 147 -4.14 -4.23 9.97
N GLN A 148 -3.88 -2.93 9.76
CA GLN A 148 -4.77 -2.05 9.01
C GLN A 148 -4.93 -2.55 7.58
N PRO A 149 -6.15 -2.92 7.16
CA PRO A 149 -6.40 -3.30 5.78
C PRO A 149 -6.17 -2.12 4.83
N LEU A 150 -5.56 -2.40 3.68
CA LEU A 150 -5.42 -1.43 2.60
C LEU A 150 -6.72 -1.40 1.80
N VAL A 151 -7.45 -0.30 1.88
CA VAL A 151 -8.74 -0.10 1.22
C VAL A 151 -8.62 1.03 0.21
N ALA A 152 -9.30 0.88 -0.93
CA ALA A 152 -9.34 1.89 -1.98
C ALA A 152 -9.78 3.25 -1.45
N ASP A 153 -9.15 4.31 -1.96
CA ASP A 153 -9.49 5.72 -1.70
C ASP A 153 -9.42 6.12 -0.21
N THR A 154 -8.65 5.39 0.58
CA THR A 154 -8.36 5.74 1.97
C THR A 154 -7.08 6.55 2.10
N VAL A 155 -7.03 7.36 3.16
CA VAL A 155 -5.86 8.10 3.61
C VAL A 155 -5.40 7.46 4.91
N ILE A 156 -4.12 7.10 4.96
CA ILE A 156 -3.44 6.66 6.17
C ILE A 156 -2.48 7.78 6.58
N LEU A 157 -2.64 8.31 7.79
CA LEU A 157 -1.76 9.27 8.41
C LEU A 157 -1.01 8.61 9.56
N LEU A 158 0.31 8.59 9.50
CA LEU A 158 1.18 8.29 10.63
C LEU A 158 1.71 9.61 11.16
N SER A 159 1.39 9.95 12.40
CA SER A 159 1.78 11.22 12.99
C SER A 159 2.50 11.00 14.31
N TYR A 160 3.69 11.58 14.44
CA TYR A 160 4.41 11.62 15.70
C TYR A 160 3.92 12.81 16.53
N ASP A 161 3.54 12.57 17.78
CA ASP A 161 3.09 13.59 18.74
C ASP A 161 1.78 14.31 18.38
N HIS A 162 0.95 13.72 17.51
CA HIS A 162 -0.40 14.20 17.24
C HIS A 162 -1.41 13.06 17.27
N ALA A 163 -2.61 13.31 17.82
CA ALA A 163 -3.71 12.34 17.84
C ALA A 163 -4.59 12.46 16.59
N CYS A 164 -5.45 11.46 16.36
CA CYS A 164 -6.47 11.50 15.31
C CYS A 164 -7.62 12.40 15.73
N LEU A 165 -7.50 13.73 15.53
CA LEU A 165 -8.51 14.73 15.87
C LEU A 165 -8.56 15.86 14.84
#